data_AF-A0A1H3TVN7-F1
#
_entry.id   AF-A0A1H3TVN7-F1
#
_cell.length_a   1.000
_cell.length_b   1.000
_cell.length_c   1.000
_cell.angle_alpha   90.00
_cell.angle_beta   90.00
_cell.angle_gamma   90.00
#
_symmetry.space_group_name_H-M   'P 1'
#
loop_
_entity.id
_entity.type
_entity.pdbx_description
1 polymer ?
#
loop_
_entity_poly.entity_id
_entity_poly.type
_entity_poly.pdbx_seq_one_letter_code
_entity_poly.pdbx_strand_id
1 'polypeptide(L)'
;MKNRTNPENCRALNRKYLATDKGKAARQRAQERYRAKHRLKLIAHGKVAYAIKTGELLRQPCWVCGDVAQAHHPDYSRPLDVVWLCDKHHKEVHAMERELRSQTHINTKPGNTPGFSFQEQ
;
A
#
# COMPACT_ATOMS: atom_id res chain seq x y z
N MET A 1 -26.40 -20.50 21.77
CA MET A 1 -25.01 -20.17 21.34
C MET A 1 -25.07 -19.19 20.16
N LYS A 2 -24.29 -18.10 20.17
CA LYS A 2 -24.36 -17.09 19.09
C LYS A 2 -23.71 -17.63 17.83
N ASN A 3 -24.49 -17.77 16.75
CA ASN A 3 -24.04 -18.31 15.46
C ASN A 3 -23.01 -17.37 14.81
N ARG A 4 -21.77 -17.88 14.62
CA ARG A 4 -20.61 -17.13 14.11
C ARG A 4 -20.58 -17.04 12.58
N THR A 5 -21.57 -17.59 11.87
CA THR A 5 -21.64 -17.54 10.41
C THR A 5 -22.47 -16.36 9.88
N ASN A 6 -23.22 -15.65 10.74
CA ASN A 6 -23.95 -14.45 10.34
C ASN A 6 -23.01 -13.21 10.32
N PRO A 7 -22.79 -12.56 9.16
CA PRO A 7 -21.87 -11.42 9.03
C PRO A 7 -22.22 -10.24 9.94
N GLU A 8 -23.50 -9.98 10.19
CA GLU A 8 -23.95 -8.87 11.04
C GLU A 8 -23.64 -9.15 12.51
N ASN A 9 -23.90 -10.38 12.95
CA ASN A 9 -23.57 -10.82 14.29
C ASN A 9 -22.04 -10.76 14.51
N CYS A 10 -21.24 -11.15 13.52
CA CYS A 10 -19.78 -11.03 13.55
C CYS A 10 -19.31 -9.57 13.67
N ARG A 11 -19.90 -8.64 12.91
CA ARG A 11 -19.59 -7.20 13.01
C ARG A 11 -19.97 -6.62 14.38
N ALA A 12 -21.16 -6.96 14.88
CA ALA A 12 -21.64 -6.48 16.18
C ALA A 12 -20.78 -7.02 17.33
N LEU A 13 -20.42 -8.31 17.29
CA LEU A 13 -19.51 -8.93 18.26
C LEU A 13 -18.11 -8.30 18.20
N ASN A 14 -17.58 -8.06 17.00
CA ASN A 14 -16.30 -7.39 16.83
C ASN A 14 -16.33 -5.95 17.38
N ARG A 15 -17.41 -5.18 17.12
CA ARG A 15 -17.58 -3.84 17.68
C ARG A 15 -17.56 -3.87 19.21
N LYS A 16 -18.27 -4.81 19.83
CA LYS A 16 -18.27 -4.99 21.30
C LYS A 16 -16.87 -5.33 21.81
N TYR A 17 -16.17 -6.25 21.17
CA TYR A 17 -14.80 -6.60 21.53
C TYR A 17 -13.84 -5.41 21.41
N LEU A 18 -13.88 -4.68 20.30
CA LEU A 18 -13.03 -3.50 20.06
C LEU A 18 -13.26 -2.36 21.07
N ALA A 19 -14.44 -2.30 21.70
CA ALA A 19 -14.74 -1.34 22.75
C ALA A 19 -14.16 -1.74 24.13
N THR A 20 -13.83 -3.01 24.34
CA THR A 20 -13.16 -3.48 25.58
C THR A 20 -11.71 -2.99 25.64
N ASP A 21 -11.15 -2.89 26.85
CA ASP A 21 -9.77 -2.47 27.02
C ASP A 21 -8.77 -3.44 26.39
N LYS A 22 -9.06 -4.75 26.44
CA LYS A 22 -8.27 -5.79 25.74
C LYS A 22 -8.28 -5.55 24.22
N GLY A 23 -9.44 -5.23 23.64
CA GLY A 23 -9.59 -4.92 22.23
C GLY A 23 -8.86 -3.63 21.82
N LYS A 24 -8.99 -2.56 22.61
CA LYS A 24 -8.25 -1.31 22.41
C LYS A 24 -6.74 -1.54 22.46
N ALA A 25 -6.24 -2.24 23.47
CA ALA A 25 -4.82 -2.55 23.61
C ALA A 25 -4.30 -3.42 22.46
N ALA A 26 -5.08 -4.40 21.99
CA ALA A 26 -4.73 -5.20 20.82
C ALA A 26 -4.63 -4.35 19.54
N ARG A 27 -5.58 -3.42 19.33
CA ARG A 27 -5.57 -2.46 18.22
C ARG A 27 -4.35 -1.55 18.28
N GLN A 28 -4.02 -1.00 19.46
CA GLN A 28 -2.85 -0.16 19.65
C GLN A 28 -1.55 -0.91 19.27
N ARG A 29 -1.34 -2.11 19.81
CA ARG A 29 -0.17 -2.94 19.45
C ARG A 29 -0.08 -3.22 17.95
N ALA A 30 -1.22 -3.46 17.29
CA ALA A 30 -1.24 -3.66 15.84
C ALA A 30 -0.87 -2.38 15.07
N GLN A 31 -1.34 -1.21 15.53
CA GLN A 31 -0.98 0.08 14.94
C GLN A 31 0.51 0.39 15.13
N GLU A 32 1.07 0.13 16.32
CA GLU A 32 2.49 0.31 16.60
C GLU A 32 3.36 -0.58 15.70
N ARG A 33 3.02 -1.87 15.57
CA ARG A 33 3.71 -2.77 14.63
C ARG A 33 3.62 -2.28 13.18
N TYR A 34 2.45 -1.80 12.76
CA TYR A 34 2.28 -1.25 11.41
C TYR A 34 3.16 -0.01 11.20
N ARG A 35 3.20 0.90 12.18
CA ARG A 35 4.04 2.11 12.13
C ARG A 35 5.53 1.78 12.06
N ALA A 36 5.99 0.82 12.85
CA ALA A 36 7.37 0.36 12.83
C ALA A 36 7.74 -0.26 11.47
N LYS A 37 6.86 -1.11 10.90
CA LYS A 37 7.11 -1.81 9.63
C LYS A 37 6.99 -0.91 8.41
N HIS A 38 6.13 0.10 8.43
CA HIS A 38 5.77 0.90 7.25
C HIS A 38 6.10 2.39 7.41
N ARG A 39 7.23 2.70 8.06
CA ARG A 39 7.66 4.09 8.34
C ARG A 39 7.73 4.96 7.09
N LEU A 40 8.35 4.46 6.00
CA LEU A 40 8.48 5.22 4.74
C LEU A 40 7.11 5.56 4.14
N LYS A 41 6.16 4.61 4.14
CA LYS A 41 4.81 4.86 3.64
C LYS A 41 4.11 5.96 4.42
N LEU A 42 4.21 5.93 5.75
CA LEU A 42 3.59 6.95 6.60
C LEU A 42 4.19 8.33 6.35
N ILE A 43 5.51 8.43 6.19
CA ILE A 43 6.19 9.69 5.87
C ILE A 43 5.74 10.22 4.51
N ALA A 44 5.67 9.36 3.49
CA ALA A 44 5.25 9.77 2.15
C ALA A 44 3.82 10.32 2.14
N HIS A 45 2.88 9.57 2.74
CA HIS A 45 1.49 10.05 2.87
C HIS A 45 1.39 11.36 3.65
N GLY A 46 2.17 11.53 4.73
CA GLY A 46 2.22 12.76 5.51
C GLY A 46 2.73 13.96 4.70
N LYS A 47 3.81 13.76 3.91
CA LYS A 47 4.38 14.79 3.06
C LYS A 47 3.43 15.23 1.95
N VAL A 48 2.77 14.30 1.28
CA VAL A 48 1.73 14.63 0.28
C VAL A 48 0.59 15.42 0.90
N ALA A 49 0.07 14.98 2.06
CA ALA A 49 -1.01 15.69 2.73
C ALA A 49 -0.60 17.11 3.14
N TYR A 50 0.63 17.28 3.61
CA TYR A 50 1.18 18.59 3.93
C TYR A 50 1.33 19.46 2.68
N ALA A 51 1.94 18.96 1.61
CA ALA A 51 2.14 19.69 0.35
C ALA A 51 0.82 20.12 -0.29
N ILE A 52 -0.23 19.30 -0.19
CA ILE A 52 -1.59 19.69 -0.61
C ILE A 52 -2.15 20.80 0.26
N LYS A 53 -1.96 20.70 1.57
CA LYS A 53 -2.44 21.71 2.52
C LYS A 53 -1.75 23.07 2.33
N THR A 54 -0.45 23.07 2.03
CA THR A 54 0.33 24.30 1.79
C THR A 54 0.19 24.84 0.38
N GLY A 55 -0.37 24.07 -0.54
CA GLY A 55 -0.51 24.44 -1.96
C GLY A 55 0.72 24.15 -2.81
N GLU A 56 1.77 23.54 -2.24
CA GLU A 56 2.95 23.08 -2.99
C GLU A 56 2.60 21.97 -3.99
N LEU A 57 1.62 21.13 -3.65
CA LEU A 57 1.13 20.06 -4.51
C LEU A 57 -0.37 20.20 -4.76
N LEU A 58 -0.76 20.34 -6.02
CA LEU A 58 -2.17 20.40 -6.38
C LEU A 58 -2.72 18.99 -6.62
N ARG A 59 -3.92 18.72 -6.10
CA ARG A 59 -4.64 17.48 -6.43
C ARG A 59 -4.98 17.47 -7.92
N GLN A 60 -4.65 16.38 -8.59
CA GLN A 60 -5.04 16.16 -9.98
C GLN A 60 -6.15 15.10 -10.06
N PRO A 61 -6.96 15.12 -11.12
CA PRO A 61 -7.88 14.04 -11.42
C PRO A 61 -7.13 12.75 -11.79
N CYS A 62 -7.87 11.65 -11.90
CA CYS A 62 -7.29 10.38 -12.32
C CYS A 62 -6.67 10.51 -13.70
N TRP A 63 -5.40 10.12 -13.82
CA TRP A 63 -4.66 10.17 -15.10
C TRP A 63 -5.34 9.37 -16.22
N VAL A 64 -6.09 8.32 -15.88
CA VAL A 64 -6.70 7.42 -16.85
C VAL A 64 -8.11 7.87 -17.27
N CYS A 65 -8.95 8.28 -16.32
CA CYS A 65 -10.37 8.54 -16.59
C CYS A 65 -10.87 9.93 -16.16
N GLY A 66 -10.05 10.75 -15.50
CA GLY A 66 -10.47 12.08 -15.06
C GLY A 66 -11.27 12.11 -13.74
N ASP A 67 -11.60 10.96 -13.14
CA ASP A 67 -12.36 10.90 -11.88
C ASP A 67 -11.57 11.43 -10.67
N VAL A 68 -12.27 11.57 -9.53
CA VAL A 68 -11.63 11.91 -8.25
C VAL A 68 -10.57 10.87 -7.89
N ALA A 69 -9.34 11.36 -7.70
CA ALA A 69 -8.17 10.53 -7.51
C ALA A 69 -7.57 10.63 -6.12
N GLN A 70 -6.83 9.58 -5.78
CA GLN A 70 -5.94 9.50 -4.64
C GLN A 70 -4.48 9.38 -5.12
N ALA A 71 -3.55 9.82 -4.27
CA ALA A 71 -2.13 9.77 -4.55
C ALA A 71 -1.59 8.32 -4.47
N HIS A 72 -1.32 7.75 -5.63
CA HIS A 72 -0.56 6.52 -5.77
C HIS A 72 0.94 6.80 -5.63
N HIS A 73 1.63 5.99 -4.84
CA HIS A 73 3.07 6.13 -4.62
C HIS A 73 3.79 4.96 -5.30
N PRO A 74 4.33 5.13 -6.52
CA PRO A 74 5.11 4.10 -7.19
C PRO A 74 6.44 3.86 -6.45
N ASP A 75 7.05 4.93 -5.91
CA ASP A 75 8.22 4.85 -5.05
C ASP A 75 8.01 5.68 -3.77
N TYR A 76 7.93 4.99 -2.63
CA TYR A 76 7.78 5.63 -1.32
C TYR A 76 9.03 6.39 -0.85
N SER A 77 10.19 6.22 -1.49
CA SER A 77 11.40 7.00 -1.23
C SER A 77 11.30 8.43 -1.75
N ARG A 78 10.41 8.64 -2.74
CA ARG A 78 10.15 9.90 -3.44
C ARG A 78 8.73 10.39 -3.13
N PRO A 79 8.52 11.00 -1.95
CA PRO A 79 7.19 11.16 -1.37
C PRO A 79 6.26 12.09 -2.14
N LEU A 80 6.78 13.07 -2.90
CA LEU A 80 5.96 14.00 -3.68
C LEU A 80 5.76 13.53 -5.13
N ASP A 81 6.47 12.49 -5.56
CA ASP A 81 6.36 11.92 -6.90
C ASP A 81 5.23 10.90 -6.93
N VAL A 82 4.01 11.44 -6.96
CA VAL A 82 2.78 10.65 -6.91
C VAL A 82 2.06 10.67 -8.24
N VAL A 83 1.37 9.56 -8.54
CA VAL A 83 0.45 9.46 -9.66
C VAL A 83 -0.98 9.56 -9.14
N TRP A 84 -1.81 10.35 -9.78
CA TRP A 84 -3.21 10.52 -9.37
C TRP A 84 -4.08 9.45 -10.05
N LEU A 85 -4.61 8.52 -9.25
CA LEU A 85 -5.46 7.43 -9.74
C LEU A 85 -6.75 7.35 -8.91
N CYS A 86 -7.89 7.12 -9.57
CA CYS A 86 -9.13 6.78 -8.85
C CYS A 86 -9.01 5.39 -8.20
N ASP A 87 -9.95 5.05 -7.31
CA ASP A 87 -9.89 3.78 -6.56
C ASP A 87 -9.80 2.53 -7.46
N LYS A 88 -10.51 2.54 -8.61
CA LYS A 88 -10.47 1.46 -9.61
C LYS A 88 -9.06 1.28 -10.19
N HIS A 89 -8.54 2.30 -10.88
CA HIS A 89 -7.22 2.23 -11.52
C HIS A 89 -6.10 2.05 -10.48
N HIS A 90 -6.26 2.58 -9.27
CA HIS A 90 -5.32 2.35 -8.18
C HIS A 90 -5.23 0.86 -7.82
N LYS A 91 -6.36 0.16 -7.70
CA LYS A 91 -6.39 -1.28 -7.42
C LYS A 91 -5.83 -2.11 -8.57
N GLU A 92 -6.10 -1.71 -9.81
CA GLU A 92 -5.56 -2.36 -11.01
C GLU A 92 -4.03 -2.30 -11.03
N VAL A 93 -3.44 -1.12 -10.78
CA VAL A 93 -1.98 -0.98 -10.68
C VAL A 93 -1.41 -1.89 -9.58
N HIS A 94 -2.00 -1.88 -8.37
CA HIS A 94 -1.57 -2.80 -7.30
C HIS A 94 -1.72 -4.28 -7.67
N ALA A 95 -2.72 -4.64 -8.48
CA ALA A 95 -2.89 -6.01 -8.96
C ALA A 95 -1.77 -6.39 -9.95
N MET A 96 -1.50 -5.52 -10.92
CA MET A 96 -0.42 -5.69 -11.89
C MET A 96 0.95 -5.78 -11.20
N GLU A 97 1.24 -4.93 -10.22
CA GLU A 97 2.49 -4.98 -9.45
C GLU A 97 2.65 -6.32 -8.70
N ARG A 98 1.59 -6.83 -8.10
CA ARG A 98 1.62 -8.14 -7.42
C ARG A 98 1.86 -9.26 -8.41
N GLU A 99 1.23 -9.20 -9.58
CA GLU A 99 1.39 -10.18 -10.65
C GLU A 99 2.82 -10.18 -11.19
N LEU A 100 3.38 -9.01 -11.54
CA LEU A 100 4.77 -8.86 -11.98
C LEU A 100 5.76 -9.37 -10.92
N ARG A 101 5.51 -9.08 -9.63
CA ARG A 101 6.35 -9.60 -8.54
C ARG A 101 6.27 -11.12 -8.40
N SER A 102 5.14 -11.73 -8.73
CA SER A 102 5.00 -13.19 -8.72
C SER A 102 5.73 -13.86 -9.90
N GLN A 103 5.74 -13.22 -11.07
CA GLN A 103 6.42 -13.70 -12.28
C GLN A 103 7.95 -13.58 -12.18
N THR A 104 8.47 -12.60 -11.46
CA THR A 104 9.92 -12.43 -11.23
C THR A 104 10.51 -13.48 -10.27
N HIS A 105 9.68 -14.11 -9.43
CA HIS A 105 10.11 -15.17 -8.52
C HIS A 105 10.11 -16.59 -9.11
N ILE A 106 9.55 -16.80 -10.31
CA ILE A 106 9.59 -18.11 -10.99
C ILE A 106 10.81 -18.28 -11.91
N ASN A 107 11.53 -17.20 -12.26
CA ASN A 107 12.60 -17.22 -13.27
C ASN A 107 14.03 -16.97 -12.75
N THR A 108 14.26 -16.94 -11.44
CA THR A 108 15.63 -16.92 -10.87
C THR A 108 15.98 -18.28 -10.30
N LYS A 109 16.35 -19.23 -11.18
CA LYS A 109 17.30 -20.27 -10.76
C LYS A 109 18.64 -19.58 -10.52
N PRO A 110 19.23 -19.65 -9.31
CA PRO A 110 20.59 -19.18 -9.09
C PRO A 110 21.53 -20.15 -9.82
N GLY A 111 22.06 -19.76 -10.97
CA GLY A 111 23.00 -20.62 -11.70
C GLY A 111 23.23 -20.35 -13.19
N ASN A 112 22.64 -19.31 -13.79
CA ASN A 112 22.95 -18.97 -15.17
C ASN A 112 23.41 -17.52 -15.30
N THR A 113 24.64 -17.26 -14.86
CA THR A 113 25.41 -16.10 -15.31
C THR A 113 26.02 -16.45 -16.67
N PRO A 114 25.57 -15.87 -17.79
CA PRO A 114 26.35 -15.93 -19.02
C PRO A 114 27.67 -15.19 -18.76
N GLY A 115 28.78 -15.93 -18.80
CA GLY A 115 30.11 -15.38 -18.71
C GLY A 115 30.36 -14.40 -19.86
N PHE A 116 30.30 -13.11 -19.55
CA PHE A 116 30.66 -12.06 -20.49
C PHE A 116 32.19 -12.00 -20.51
N SER A 117 32.80 -12.79 -21.41
CA SER A 117 34.24 -12.75 -21.67
C SER A 117 34.55 -11.48 -22.45
N PHE A 118 35.05 -10.47 -21.75
CA PHE A 118 35.56 -9.26 -22.36
C PHE A 118 36.98 -9.55 -22.88
N GLN A 119 37.10 -9.79 -24.19
CA GLN A 119 38.40 -9.83 -24.86
C GLN A 119 38.87 -8.40 -25.09
N GLU A 120 39.84 -7.94 -24.28
CA GLU A 120 40.63 -6.77 -24.61
C GLU A 120 41.66 -7.15 -25.68
N GLN A 121 41.79 -6.28 -26.68
CA GLN A 121 42.84 -6.29 -27.69
C GLN A 121 44.11 -5.65 -27.15
#